data_AF-A0A6A6T126-F1
#
_entry.id   AF-A0A6A6T126-F1
#
_cell.length_a   1.000
_cell.length_b   1.000
_cell.length_c   1.000
_cell.angle_alpha   90.00
_cell.angle_beta   90.00
_cell.angle_gamma   90.00
#
_symmetry.space_group_name_H-M   'P 1'
#
loop_
_entity.id
_entity.type
_entity.pdbx_description
1 polymer ?
#
loop_
_entity_poly.entity_id
_entity_poly.type
_entity_poly.pdbx_seq_one_letter_code
_entity_poly.pdbx_strand_id
1 'polypeptide(L)'
;WIVEVEQYKTWNEDKESQLLWIHGKAGTGQGAIASSVIESLKKTRDPNSIVTSFFCDQGDENRRTLKGLLKIVVRQVIDLRQNLAVHLLSDAGKGKKAGIQDFDVESFSRISVLWDAFQAMAKDLPSGCIYVIVYGVDQLSQESLKEFFQCLHEL
;
A
#
# COMPACT_ATOMS: atom_id res chain seq x y z
N TRP A 1 -14.25 -17.29 7.38
CA TRP A 1 -15.58 -16.68 7.64
C TRP A 1 -15.70 -15.30 6.98
N ILE A 2 -14.70 -14.40 7.06
CA ILE A 2 -14.80 -13.08 6.41
C ILE A 2 -15.01 -13.18 4.89
N VAL A 3 -14.37 -14.16 4.23
CA VAL A 3 -14.53 -14.41 2.79
C VAL A 3 -15.95 -14.84 2.40
N GLU A 4 -16.77 -15.24 3.37
CA GLU A 4 -18.17 -15.62 3.15
C GLU A 4 -19.15 -14.45 3.30
N VAL A 5 -18.69 -13.32 3.85
CA VAL A 5 -19.49 -12.13 4.09
C VAL A 5 -19.79 -11.42 2.76
N GLU A 6 -21.06 -11.09 2.53
CA GLU A 6 -21.53 -10.52 1.26
C GLU A 6 -20.79 -9.24 0.89
N GLN A 7 -20.58 -8.32 1.85
CA GLN A 7 -19.84 -7.08 1.61
C GLN A 7 -18.39 -7.35 1.14
N TYR A 8 -17.74 -8.40 1.67
CA TYR A 8 -16.42 -8.80 1.21
C TYR A 8 -16.48 -9.37 -0.21
N LYS A 9 -17.45 -10.25 -0.50
CA LYS A 9 -17.63 -10.83 -1.83
C LYS A 9 -17.88 -9.76 -2.88
N THR A 10 -18.81 -8.84 -2.62
CA THR A 10 -19.11 -7.70 -3.51
C THR A 10 -17.88 -6.85 -3.77
N TRP A 11 -17.16 -6.43 -2.72
CA TRP A 11 -15.91 -5.68 -2.87
C TRP A 11 -14.85 -6.48 -3.65
N ASN A 12 -14.80 -7.80 -3.44
CA ASN A 12 -13.79 -8.64 -4.06
C ASN A 12 -14.07 -8.87 -5.57
N GLU A 13 -15.33 -8.92 -5.98
CA GLU A 13 -15.78 -9.15 -7.35
C GLU A 13 -15.87 -7.87 -8.19
N ASP A 14 -16.26 -6.76 -7.55
CA ASP A 14 -16.41 -5.46 -8.22
C ASP A 14 -15.05 -4.79 -8.45
N LYS A 15 -14.69 -4.60 -9.72
CA LYS A 15 -13.43 -3.96 -10.14
C LYS A 15 -13.42 -2.45 -9.86
N GLU A 16 -14.58 -1.82 -9.72
CA GLU A 16 -14.71 -0.41 -9.39
C GLU A 16 -14.67 -0.16 -7.88
N SER A 17 -14.81 -1.20 -7.06
CA SER A 17 -14.79 -1.09 -5.60
C SER A 17 -13.37 -0.99 -5.07
N GLN A 18 -12.91 0.23 -4.77
CA GLN A 18 -11.53 0.48 -4.37
C GLN A 18 -11.26 0.37 -2.86
N LEU A 19 -12.30 0.43 -2.02
CA LEU A 19 -12.14 0.51 -0.55
C LEU A 19 -13.09 -0.43 0.20
N LEU A 20 -12.51 -1.23 1.10
CA LEU A 20 -13.24 -2.04 2.09
C LEU A 20 -12.84 -1.62 3.51
N TRP A 21 -13.79 -1.04 4.25
CA TRP A 21 -13.59 -0.67 5.65
C TRP A 21 -14.14 -1.74 6.59
N ILE A 22 -13.25 -2.38 7.37
CA ILE A 22 -13.63 -3.39 8.37
C ILE A 22 -13.38 -2.82 9.76
N HIS A 23 -14.46 -2.64 10.52
CA HIS A 23 -14.40 -2.15 11.90
C HIS A 23 -15.03 -3.16 12.87
N GLY A 24 -14.61 -3.09 14.12
CA GLY A 24 -14.99 -4.02 15.19
C GLY A 24 -14.50 -3.50 16.53
N LYS A 25 -15.00 -4.08 17.61
CA LYS A 25 -14.51 -3.76 18.96
C LYS A 25 -13.15 -4.41 19.19
N ALA A 26 -12.35 -3.83 20.08
CA ALA A 26 -11.12 -4.47 20.54
C ALA A 26 -11.40 -5.90 21.03
N GLY A 27 -10.54 -6.85 20.65
CA GLY A 27 -10.68 -8.25 21.02
C GLY A 27 -11.60 -9.11 20.12
N THR A 28 -12.20 -8.56 19.06
CA THR A 28 -13.05 -9.36 18.15
C THR A 28 -12.28 -10.11 17.06
N GLY A 29 -10.95 -10.20 17.17
CA GLY A 29 -10.12 -10.95 16.23
C GLY A 29 -9.86 -10.24 14.89
N GLN A 30 -9.94 -8.91 14.84
CA GLN A 30 -9.70 -8.14 13.61
C GLN A 30 -8.34 -8.44 12.95
N GLY A 31 -7.28 -8.71 13.73
CA GLY A 31 -5.98 -9.11 13.18
C GLY A 31 -6.03 -10.46 12.45
N ALA A 32 -6.83 -11.40 12.95
CA ALA A 32 -7.08 -12.68 12.27
C ALA A 32 -7.91 -12.47 10.99
N ILE A 33 -8.85 -11.51 11.00
CA ILE A 33 -9.59 -11.10 9.80
C ILE A 33 -8.63 -10.56 8.74
N ALA A 34 -7.77 -9.60 9.11
CA ALA A 34 -6.79 -9.03 8.18
C ALA A 34 -5.88 -10.11 7.57
N SER A 35 -5.41 -11.05 8.39
CA SER A 35 -4.59 -12.19 7.93
C SER A 35 -5.36 -13.08 6.95
N SER A 36 -6.62 -13.40 7.25
CA SER A 36 -7.48 -14.20 6.37
C SER A 36 -7.77 -13.49 5.03
N VAL A 37 -7.94 -12.17 5.04
CA VAL A 37 -8.10 -11.37 3.81
C VAL A 37 -6.83 -11.41 2.97
N ILE A 38 -5.65 -11.21 3.58
CA ILE A 38 -4.36 -11.28 2.88
C ILE A 38 -4.17 -12.65 2.23
N GLU A 39 -4.44 -13.74 2.97
CA GLU A 39 -4.32 -15.10 2.46
C GLU A 39 -5.28 -15.36 1.29
N SER A 40 -6.54 -14.92 1.42
CA SER A 40 -7.54 -15.02 0.37
C SER A 40 -7.10 -14.31 -0.91
N LEU A 41 -6.65 -13.05 -0.79
CA LEU A 41 -6.20 -12.27 -1.95
C LEU A 41 -4.98 -12.89 -2.62
N LYS A 42 -4.01 -13.38 -1.85
CA LYS A 42 -2.82 -14.05 -2.41
C LYS A 42 -3.15 -15.34 -3.15
N LYS A 43 -4.23 -16.04 -2.79
CA LYS A 43 -4.67 -17.28 -3.45
C LYS A 43 -5.55 -17.06 -4.68
N THR A 44 -6.36 -16.00 -4.67
CA THR A 44 -7.46 -15.83 -5.63
C THR A 44 -7.19 -14.80 -6.70
N ARG A 45 -6.26 -13.87 -6.48
CA ARG A 45 -6.00 -12.77 -7.41
C ARG A 45 -5.09 -13.18 -8.56
N ASP A 46 -5.21 -12.40 -9.63
CA ASP A 46 -4.37 -12.55 -10.82
C ASP A 46 -2.89 -12.56 -10.41
N PRO A 47 -2.06 -13.45 -10.98
CA PRO A 47 -0.62 -13.49 -10.69
C PRO A 47 0.09 -12.14 -10.87
N ASN A 48 -0.45 -11.24 -11.69
CA ASN A 48 0.04 -9.89 -11.93
C ASN A 48 -0.35 -8.87 -10.84
N SER A 49 -1.32 -9.20 -9.98
CA SER A 49 -1.68 -8.36 -8.84
C SER A 49 -0.68 -8.49 -7.69
N ILE A 50 -0.56 -7.42 -6.90
CA ILE A 50 0.35 -7.35 -5.76
C ILE A 50 -0.49 -7.20 -4.50
N VAL A 51 -0.17 -7.98 -3.46
CA VAL A 51 -0.82 -7.87 -2.14
C VAL A 51 0.21 -7.42 -1.12
N THR A 52 0.01 -6.22 -0.59
CA THR A 52 0.86 -5.62 0.45
C THR A 52 0.09 -5.47 1.76
N SER A 53 0.81 -5.44 2.87
CA SER A 53 0.20 -5.21 4.18
C SER A 53 1.04 -4.31 5.07
N PHE A 54 0.36 -3.50 5.87
CA PHE A 54 0.96 -2.69 6.92
C PHE A 54 0.14 -2.83 8.20
N PHE A 55 0.82 -3.14 9.29
CA PHE A 55 0.21 -3.27 10.60
C PHE A 55 0.68 -2.09 11.42
N CYS A 56 -0.25 -1.17 11.73
CA CYS A 56 0.03 -0.04 12.58
C CYS A 56 0.38 -0.53 13.99
N ASP A 57 1.28 0.22 14.63
CA ASP A 57 1.71 -0.05 16.00
C ASP A 57 2.06 1.30 16.65
N GLN A 58 1.26 1.71 17.64
CA GLN A 58 1.46 2.98 18.32
C GLN A 58 2.80 3.04 19.08
N GLY A 59 3.37 1.90 19.45
CA GLY A 59 4.64 1.79 20.16
C GLY A 59 5.88 1.88 19.26
N ASP A 60 5.71 1.84 17.93
CA ASP A 60 6.80 1.90 16.96
C ASP A 60 6.67 3.17 16.09
N GLU A 61 7.67 4.05 16.19
CA GLU A 61 7.77 5.31 15.46
C GLU A 61 7.64 5.16 13.94
N ASN A 62 8.10 4.04 13.38
CA ASN A 62 7.99 3.76 11.95
C ASN A 62 6.64 3.15 11.59
N ARG A 63 5.88 2.63 12.55
CA ARG A 63 4.59 1.96 12.31
C ARG A 63 3.39 2.79 12.73
N ARG A 64 3.61 3.99 13.28
CA ARG A 64 2.56 4.98 13.59
C ARG A 64 2.52 6.18 12.64
N THR A 65 3.25 6.14 11.51
CA THR A 65 3.36 7.27 10.55
C THR A 65 2.98 6.88 9.13
N LEU A 66 2.40 7.83 8.37
CA LEU A 66 2.08 7.64 6.95
C LEU A 66 3.34 7.39 6.12
N LYS A 67 4.42 8.12 6.41
CA LYS A 67 5.73 7.87 5.79
C LYS A 67 6.17 6.42 5.96
N GLY A 68 6.07 5.89 7.17
CA GLY A 68 6.41 4.49 7.44
C GLY A 68 5.53 3.50 6.67
N LEU A 69 4.22 3.75 6.63
CA LEU A 69 3.26 2.99 5.83
C LEU A 69 3.67 2.95 4.37
N LEU A 70 3.87 4.12 3.74
CA LEU A 70 4.23 4.20 2.33
C LEU A 70 5.57 3.53 2.04
N LYS A 71 6.59 3.73 2.88
CA LYS A 71 7.89 3.07 2.71
C LYS A 71 7.77 1.55 2.71
N ILE A 72 6.99 0.99 3.64
CA ILE A 72 6.79 -0.46 3.74
C ILE A 72 5.96 -1.00 2.57
N VAL A 73 4.91 -0.29 2.16
CA VAL A 73 4.08 -0.69 1.01
C VAL A 73 4.89 -0.65 -0.28
N VAL A 74 5.57 0.46 -0.57
CA VAL A 74 6.45 0.62 -1.74
C VAL A 74 7.53 -0.46 -1.75
N ARG A 75 8.16 -0.73 -0.60
CA ARG A 75 9.15 -1.80 -0.49
C ARG A 75 8.59 -3.17 -0.86
N GLN A 76 7.41 -3.53 -0.35
CA GLN A 76 6.75 -4.79 -0.70
C GLN A 76 6.40 -4.89 -2.18
N VAL A 77 5.97 -3.78 -2.80
CA VAL A 77 5.73 -3.73 -4.26
C VAL A 77 7.01 -4.07 -5.01
N ILE A 78 8.14 -3.45 -4.65
CA ILE A 78 9.43 -3.67 -5.31
C ILE A 78 9.95 -5.09 -5.08
N ASP A 79 9.83 -5.61 -3.85
CA ASP A 79 10.25 -6.98 -3.53
C ASP A 79 9.49 -8.01 -4.37
N LEU A 80 8.23 -7.73 -4.73
CA LEU A 80 7.39 -8.59 -5.58
C LEU A 80 7.52 -8.31 -7.08
N ARG A 81 7.91 -7.10 -7.47
CA ARG A 81 8.09 -6.64 -8.86
C ARG A 81 9.22 -5.62 -8.96
N GLN A 82 10.44 -6.13 -9.11
CA GLN A 82 11.66 -5.30 -9.12
C GLN A 82 11.69 -4.24 -10.23
N ASN A 83 11.05 -4.50 -11.37
CA ASN A 83 10.97 -3.55 -12.48
C ASN A 83 10.24 -2.25 -12.12
N LEU A 84 9.35 -2.28 -11.11
CA LEU A 84 8.62 -1.10 -10.65
C LEU A 84 9.52 -0.14 -9.84
N ALA A 85 10.72 -0.56 -9.43
CA ALA A 85 11.68 0.32 -8.76
C ALA A 85 12.10 1.52 -9.61
N VAL A 86 11.91 1.47 -10.94
CA VAL A 86 12.17 2.59 -11.86
C VAL A 86 11.38 3.85 -11.45
N HIS A 87 10.21 3.68 -10.84
CA HIS A 87 9.36 4.80 -10.38
C HIS A 87 9.89 5.50 -9.12
N LEU A 88 10.98 5.00 -8.52
CA LEU A 88 11.70 5.66 -7.44
C LEU A 88 12.93 6.45 -7.88
N LEU A 89 13.30 6.33 -9.15
CA LEU A 89 14.50 6.97 -9.67
C LEU A 89 14.12 8.39 -10.08
N SER A 90 14.74 9.38 -9.44
CA SER A 90 14.50 10.80 -9.76
C SER A 90 14.86 11.08 -11.22
N ASP A 91 14.04 11.90 -11.89
CA ASP A 91 14.16 12.30 -13.30
C ASP A 91 15.37 13.24 -13.56
N ALA A 92 16.43 13.15 -12.75
CA ALA A 92 17.65 13.97 -12.79
C ALA A 92 18.51 13.74 -14.06
N GLY A 93 17.92 13.20 -15.12
CA GLY A 93 18.62 12.70 -16.30
C GLY A 93 17.88 12.88 -17.63
N LYS A 94 16.98 13.85 -17.80
CA LYS A 94 16.57 14.32 -19.16
C LYS A 94 17.69 15.10 -19.88
N GLY A 95 18.93 14.71 -19.65
CA GLY A 95 20.14 15.23 -20.29
C GLY A 95 21.08 14.06 -20.55
N LYS A 96 21.00 13.51 -21.77
CA LYS A 96 22.01 12.66 -22.44
C LYS A 96 23.20 12.24 -21.56
N LYS A 97 23.13 11.06 -20.96
CA LYS A 97 24.23 10.09 -20.78
C LYS A 97 23.71 8.87 -20.01
N ALA A 98 24.09 7.68 -20.45
CA ALA A 98 23.87 6.42 -19.76
C ALA A 98 24.74 6.36 -18.48
N GLY A 99 24.41 7.20 -17.51
CA GLY A 99 24.99 7.24 -16.16
C GLY A 99 23.99 6.71 -15.16
N ILE A 100 24.52 6.04 -14.13
CA ILE A 100 23.80 5.39 -13.03
C ILE A 100 22.65 6.28 -12.55
N GLN A 101 21.41 5.77 -12.58
CA GLN A 101 20.27 6.45 -11.96
C GLN A 101 20.50 6.38 -10.44
N ASP A 102 20.97 7.49 -9.87
CA ASP A 102 21.28 7.54 -8.44
C ASP A 102 20.00 7.51 -7.61
N PHE A 103 19.97 6.60 -6.65
CA PHE A 103 18.90 6.47 -5.66
C PHE A 103 19.04 7.61 -4.64
N ASP A 104 18.22 8.65 -4.75
CA ASP A 104 18.22 9.77 -3.82
C ASP A 104 17.48 9.39 -2.52
N VAL A 105 18.28 9.02 -1.52
CA VAL A 105 17.82 8.65 -0.17
C VAL A 105 17.07 9.80 0.50
N GLU A 106 17.43 11.06 0.23
CA GLU A 106 16.75 12.22 0.83
C GLU A 106 15.37 12.44 0.19
N SER A 107 15.24 12.29 -1.13
CA SER A 107 13.93 12.32 -1.80
C SER A 107 12.98 11.23 -1.30
N PHE A 108 13.51 10.04 -0.97
CA PHE A 108 12.73 8.92 -0.39
C PHE A 108 12.30 9.14 1.08
N SER A 109 12.59 10.31 1.66
CA SER A 109 12.07 10.73 2.97
C SER A 109 10.74 11.50 2.88
N ARG A 110 10.36 11.96 1.68
CA ARG A 110 9.17 12.80 1.45
C ARG A 110 7.94 11.94 1.14
N ILE A 111 6.85 12.19 1.87
CA ILE A 111 5.56 11.51 1.66
C ILE A 111 5.07 11.68 0.21
N SER A 112 5.17 12.89 -0.35
CA SER A 112 4.73 13.17 -1.72
C SER A 112 5.45 12.29 -2.75
N VAL A 113 6.77 12.16 -2.64
CA VAL A 113 7.59 11.35 -3.56
C VAL A 113 7.20 9.88 -3.47
N LEU A 114 6.99 9.36 -2.26
CA LEU A 114 6.56 7.97 -2.05
C LEU A 114 5.15 7.72 -2.60
N TRP A 115 4.24 8.68 -2.43
CA TRP A 115 2.87 8.60 -2.94
C TRP A 115 2.83 8.65 -4.46
N ASP A 116 3.52 9.62 -5.08
CA ASP A 116 3.62 9.76 -6.53
C ASP A 116 4.20 8.48 -7.16
N ALA A 117 5.27 7.95 -6.56
CA ALA A 117 5.88 6.71 -7.02
C ALA A 117 4.92 5.52 -6.87
N PHE A 118 4.25 5.39 -5.73
CA PHE A 118 3.26 4.33 -5.52
C PHE A 118 2.14 4.37 -6.57
N GLN A 119 1.61 5.56 -6.88
CA GLN A 119 0.61 5.75 -7.93
C GLN A 119 1.16 5.41 -9.32
N ALA A 120 2.41 5.78 -9.62
CA ALA A 120 3.06 5.42 -10.88
C ALA A 120 3.26 3.90 -11.01
N MET A 121 3.68 3.22 -9.94
CA MET A 121 3.79 1.76 -9.88
C MET A 121 2.44 1.07 -10.10
N ALA A 122 1.36 1.60 -9.52
CA ALA A 122 0.02 1.07 -9.71
C ALA A 122 -0.46 1.22 -11.16
N LYS A 123 -0.15 2.35 -11.82
CA LYS A 123 -0.50 2.61 -13.23
C LYS A 123 0.30 1.75 -14.21
N ASP A 124 1.54 1.41 -13.88
CA ASP A 124 2.45 0.62 -14.71
C ASP A 124 2.32 -0.89 -14.47
N LEU A 125 1.37 -1.32 -13.63
CA LEU A 125 1.12 -2.73 -13.38
C LEU A 125 0.21 -3.32 -14.48
N PRO A 126 0.70 -4.21 -15.35
CA PRO A 126 -0.09 -4.71 -16.47
C PRO A 126 -1.20 -5.65 -15.98
N SER A 127 -2.46 -5.26 -16.23
CA SER A 127 -3.66 -6.07 -15.97
C SER A 127 -3.84 -6.56 -14.53
N GLY A 128 -3.16 -5.93 -13.55
CA GLY A 128 -3.24 -6.24 -12.13
C GLY A 128 -3.55 -5.02 -11.28
N CYS A 129 -3.84 -5.26 -9.99
CA CYS A 129 -4.04 -4.19 -9.00
C CYS A 129 -3.06 -4.35 -7.84
N ILE A 130 -2.79 -3.26 -7.13
CA ILE A 130 -2.08 -3.31 -5.84
C ILE A 130 -3.12 -3.27 -4.72
N TYR A 131 -3.26 -4.37 -4.00
CA TYR A 131 -4.06 -4.45 -2.79
C TYR A 131 -3.21 -4.01 -1.60
N VAL A 132 -3.70 -3.02 -0.84
CA VAL A 132 -3.03 -2.51 0.36
C VAL A 132 -3.91 -2.79 1.57
N ILE A 133 -3.45 -3.66 2.46
CA ILE A 133 -4.15 -3.98 3.70
C ILE A 133 -3.52 -3.19 4.83
N VAL A 134 -4.26 -2.25 5.41
CA VAL A 134 -3.82 -1.46 6.58
C VAL A 134 -4.61 -1.91 7.81
N TYR A 135 -3.91 -2.53 8.76
CA TYR A 135 -4.51 -2.99 10.01
C TYR A 135 -4.18 -2.03 11.17
N GLY A 136 -5.19 -1.70 11.98
CA GLY A 136 -5.01 -0.86 13.17
C GLY A 136 -4.84 0.62 12.84
N VAL A 137 -5.52 1.12 11.80
CA VAL A 137 -5.44 2.53 11.34
C VAL A 137 -5.60 3.55 12.48
N ASP A 138 -6.39 3.22 13.50
CA ASP A 138 -6.58 4.01 14.73
C ASP A 138 -5.30 4.21 15.57
N GLN A 139 -4.27 3.41 15.35
CA GLN A 139 -2.96 3.50 16.02
C GLN A 139 -1.97 4.44 15.31
N LEU A 140 -2.33 5.01 14.16
CA LEU A 140 -1.55 6.08 13.54
C LEU A 140 -1.55 7.33 14.43
N SER A 141 -0.50 8.15 14.32
CA SER A 141 -0.53 9.49 14.90
C SER A 141 -1.69 10.31 14.32
N GLN A 142 -2.21 11.28 15.07
CA GLN A 142 -3.32 12.12 14.59
C GLN A 142 -2.98 12.87 13.29
N GLU A 143 -1.74 13.33 13.16
CA GLU A 143 -1.22 13.94 11.94
C GLU A 143 -1.24 12.95 10.77
N SER A 144 -0.64 11.77 10.95
CA SER A 144 -0.58 10.76 9.89
C SER A 144 -1.93 10.16 9.54
N LEU A 145 -2.88 10.11 10.48
CA LEU A 145 -4.25 9.70 10.20
C LEU A 145 -4.95 10.70 9.26
N LYS A 146 -4.77 12.00 9.51
CA LYS A 146 -5.30 13.06 8.65
C LYS A 146 -4.68 12.99 7.24
N GLU A 147 -3.36 12.86 7.16
CA GLU A 147 -2.66 12.71 5.88
C GLU A 147 -3.11 11.45 5.13
N PHE A 148 -3.28 10.33 5.85
CA PHE A 148 -3.75 9.07 5.27
C PHE A 148 -5.12 9.22 4.61
N PHE A 149 -6.08 9.88 5.28
CA PHE A 149 -7.38 10.15 4.69
C PHE A 149 -7.31 11.12 3.50
N GLN A 150 -6.38 12.09 3.53
CA GLN A 150 -6.16 12.97 2.39
C GLN A 150 -5.69 12.18 1.16
N CYS A 151 -4.74 11.25 1.32
CA CYS A 151 -4.32 10.36 0.23
C CYS A 151 -5.48 9.51 -0.31
N LEU A 152 -6.36 9.00 0.57
CA LEU A 152 -7.53 8.22 0.13
C LEU A 152 -8.53 9.03 -0.70
N HIS A 153 -8.59 10.35 -0.54
CA HIS A 153 -9.43 11.22 -1.37
C HIS A 153 -8.85 11.49 -2.77
N GLU A 154 -7.57 11.19 -2.99
CA GLU A 154 -6.87 11.41 -4.26
C GLU A 154 -6.84 10.15 -5.16
N LEU A 155 -7.40 9.03 -4.68
CA LEU A 155 -7.58 7.78 -5.43
C LEU A 155 -8.80 7.86 -6.36
#